data_AF-A0AAU4ELP7-F1
#
_entry.id   AF-A0AAU4ELP7-F1
#
_cell.length_a   1.000
_cell.length_b   1.000
_cell.length_c   1.000
_cell.angle_alpha   90.00
_cell.angle_beta   90.00
_cell.angle_gamma   90.00
#
_symmetry.space_group_name_H-M   'P 1'
#
loop_
_entity.id
_entity.type
_entity.pdbx_description
1 polymer ?
#
loop_
_entity_poly.entity_id
_entity_poly.type
_entity_poly.pdbx_seq_one_letter_code
_entity_poly.pdbx_strand_id
1 'polypeptide(L)'
;MSSPLDDAGPAGRASILVVDDLEASRYLTSSWLRRNGYRVTEARTGREALDAVAEEELDLVLLDVHLPDMSGFEVCERVKGDPRTAAMPVIHISATAIEVEDRTTGLDRGADGYLVEPVDPGELVATVEAALRYYRARTHAERLALRLGRLTRATLAMNSARTFDDVLAAAATGAATIFESPASVLSASHRGLVRSAATDSPADVPVVHADTLRALEQVTGAAGPDAPASSVFAAPDGLSTVTLVFPNPSKLPVAITVAARAIRSEDDRNLLLQLGQATALACEAMRTFSEEHQLALTLQQSLLPRELPARPGLEMAARYAPASDNAEIGGDFYEVSDLGGGRLLIAVGDVVGHSIEAATVMGEVRHALRAYAVEGHGPVGILHLLDAMLHRYHPRSLTTLCLVVLDPASGALEIASAGHVPPLLADASGARYVEIAGPLLGIGLPRPPATSLTLDPGTLVLLVTDGLLERRGSTIDDGMDLLQAAVAHDADLESLCDTLLDRFGEAAEDDIALLAFRRR
;
A
#
# COMPACT_ATOMS: atom_id res chain seq x y z
N MET A 1 11.75 -25.72 36.68
CA MET A 1 12.61 -24.52 36.64
C MET A 1 13.97 -24.94 36.16
N SER A 2 14.17 -24.88 34.84
CA SER A 2 15.48 -25.03 34.19
C SER A 2 15.65 -23.76 33.35
N SER A 3 16.77 -23.07 33.53
CA SER A 3 17.06 -21.77 32.90
C SER A 3 17.16 -21.90 31.38
N PRO A 4 16.67 -20.95 30.55
CA PRO A 4 16.69 -21.07 29.09
C PRO A 4 18.05 -20.75 28.44
N LEU A 5 19.16 -20.81 29.17
CA LEU A 5 20.50 -20.46 28.67
C LEU A 5 21.42 -21.66 28.39
N ASP A 6 20.93 -22.89 28.55
CA ASP A 6 21.77 -24.10 28.59
C ASP A 6 21.74 -24.98 27.32
N ASP A 7 21.55 -24.41 26.12
CA ASP A 7 21.74 -25.21 24.90
C ASP A 7 22.55 -24.50 23.81
N ALA A 8 23.87 -24.58 23.98
CA ALA A 8 24.82 -24.54 22.88
C ALA A 8 25.81 -25.70 23.06
N GLY A 9 25.44 -26.89 22.55
CA GLY A 9 26.34 -28.01 22.32
C GLY A 9 27.50 -27.69 21.34
N PRO A 10 28.46 -28.61 21.16
CA PRO A 10 29.88 -28.32 20.98
C PRO A 10 30.27 -27.93 19.55
N ALA A 11 30.05 -26.67 19.19
CA ALA A 11 30.87 -25.94 18.23
C ALA A 11 31.72 -24.95 19.06
N GLY A 12 33.05 -24.99 18.90
CA GLY A 12 34.04 -24.44 19.84
C GLY A 12 33.66 -23.11 20.51
N ARG A 13 33.90 -22.99 21.82
CA ARG A 13 33.65 -21.75 22.57
C ARG A 13 34.42 -20.58 21.93
N ALA A 14 33.99 -19.37 22.31
CA ALA A 14 34.50 -18.07 21.88
C ALA A 14 36.03 -18.03 21.65
N SER A 15 36.45 -17.22 20.68
CA SER A 15 37.86 -16.96 20.39
C SER A 15 38.40 -15.82 21.26
N ILE A 16 39.44 -16.10 22.03
CA ILE A 16 40.02 -15.15 23.00
C ILE A 16 41.46 -14.88 22.60
N LEU A 17 41.82 -13.59 22.52
CA LEU A 17 43.19 -13.17 22.38
C LEU A 17 43.80 -12.98 23.78
N VAL A 18 44.91 -13.66 24.06
CA VAL A 18 45.69 -13.49 25.30
C VAL A 18 46.98 -12.76 24.98
N VAL A 19 47.15 -11.58 25.56
CA VAL A 19 48.29 -10.68 25.32
C VAL A 19 49.09 -10.52 26.60
N ASP A 20 50.32 -11.02 26.60
CA ASP A 20 51.22 -10.97 27.75
C ASP A 20 52.65 -11.20 27.26
N ASP A 21 53.64 -10.46 27.74
CA ASP A 21 55.04 -10.60 27.30
C ASP A 21 55.76 -11.77 28.01
N LEU A 22 55.37 -12.07 29.25
CA LEU A 22 55.86 -13.15 30.08
C LEU A 22 55.30 -14.50 29.60
N GLU A 23 56.18 -15.31 29.01
CA GLU A 23 55.82 -16.63 28.45
C GLU A 23 55.12 -17.55 29.47
N ALA A 24 55.54 -17.50 30.74
CA ALA A 24 54.94 -18.34 31.78
C ALA A 24 53.48 -17.95 32.09
N SER A 25 53.19 -16.64 32.23
CA SER A 25 51.84 -16.15 32.50
C SER A 25 50.93 -16.39 31.30
N ARG A 26 51.39 -16.01 30.10
CA ARG A 26 50.66 -16.26 28.84
C ARG A 26 50.30 -17.73 28.65
N TYR A 27 51.26 -18.64 28.92
CA TYR A 27 51.03 -20.08 28.81
C TYR A 27 50.01 -20.60 29.82
N LEU A 28 50.08 -20.16 31.08
CA LEU A 28 49.15 -20.56 32.14
C LEU A 28 47.71 -20.11 31.82
N THR A 29 47.54 -18.83 31.51
CA THR A 29 46.25 -18.23 31.16
C THR A 29 45.64 -18.89 29.93
N SER A 30 46.42 -19.05 28.86
CA SER A 30 45.99 -19.76 27.65
C SER A 30 45.61 -21.21 27.93
N SER A 31 46.35 -21.89 28.81
CA SER A 31 46.05 -23.26 29.21
C SER A 31 44.72 -23.37 29.97
N TRP A 32 44.42 -22.44 30.88
CA TRP A 32 43.16 -22.42 31.62
C TRP A 32 41.96 -22.19 30.69
N LEU A 33 42.07 -21.24 29.76
CA LEU A 33 41.03 -20.95 28.77
C LEU A 33 40.81 -22.12 27.80
N ARG A 34 41.89 -22.71 27.25
CA ARG A 34 41.81 -23.88 26.35
C ARG A 34 41.18 -25.10 27.03
N ARG A 35 41.50 -25.37 28.31
CA ARG A 35 40.87 -26.46 29.09
C ARG A 35 39.38 -26.20 29.32
N ASN A 36 38.99 -24.93 29.40
CA ASN A 36 37.61 -24.51 29.37
C ASN A 36 37.10 -24.35 27.94
N GLY A 37 37.67 -24.98 26.91
CA GLY A 37 37.09 -25.11 25.57
C GLY A 37 37.12 -23.86 24.68
N TYR A 38 37.70 -22.75 25.13
CA TYR A 38 37.89 -21.53 24.32
C TYR A 38 38.98 -21.74 23.27
N ARG A 39 38.81 -21.09 22.10
CA ARG A 39 39.91 -20.94 21.14
C ARG A 39 40.78 -19.79 21.62
N VAL A 40 42.10 -19.97 21.59
CA VAL A 40 43.04 -18.97 22.14
C VAL A 40 44.12 -18.64 21.13
N THR A 41 44.14 -17.37 20.71
CA THR A 41 45.22 -16.71 19.98
C THR A 41 46.14 -16.02 21.00
N GLU A 42 47.45 -16.09 20.81
CA GLU A 42 48.44 -15.55 21.74
C GLU A 42 49.22 -14.41 21.08
N ALA A 43 49.44 -13.32 21.80
CA ALA A 43 50.30 -12.22 21.39
C ALA A 43 51.28 -11.84 22.51
N ARG A 44 52.48 -11.38 22.13
CA ARG A 44 53.58 -11.04 23.05
C ARG A 44 53.80 -9.54 23.21
N THR A 45 53.22 -8.75 22.31
CA THR A 45 53.39 -7.29 22.23
C THR A 45 52.05 -6.62 21.92
N GLY A 46 51.93 -5.33 22.22
CA GLY A 46 50.74 -4.56 21.90
C GLY A 46 50.51 -4.45 20.40
N ARG A 47 51.58 -4.39 19.59
CA ARG A 47 51.47 -4.41 18.13
C ARG A 47 50.91 -5.73 17.60
N GLU A 48 51.45 -6.87 18.04
CA GLU A 48 50.92 -8.19 17.68
C GLU A 48 49.44 -8.32 18.07
N ALA A 49 49.05 -7.77 19.22
CA ALA A 49 47.66 -7.77 19.66
C ALA A 49 46.75 -6.96 18.71
N LEU A 50 47.17 -5.76 18.31
CA LEU A 50 46.39 -4.92 17.39
C LEU A 50 46.30 -5.54 15.98
N ASP A 51 47.37 -6.19 15.51
CA ASP A 51 47.38 -6.91 14.23
C ASP A 51 46.40 -8.10 14.29
N ALA A 52 46.43 -8.91 15.37
CA ALA A 52 45.49 -10.01 15.57
C ALA A 52 44.03 -9.53 15.65
N VAL A 53 43.77 -8.42 16.32
CA VAL A 53 42.43 -7.79 16.37
C VAL A 53 41.95 -7.31 14.99
N ALA A 54 42.87 -6.93 14.10
CA ALA A 54 42.52 -6.49 12.76
C ALA A 54 42.31 -7.66 11.76
N GLU A 55 43.00 -8.78 11.97
CA GLU A 55 43.06 -9.90 11.01
C GLU A 55 42.19 -11.10 11.40
N GLU A 56 41.91 -11.31 12.69
CA GLU A 56 41.19 -12.48 13.20
C GLU A 56 39.79 -12.13 13.75
N GLU A 57 38.86 -13.09 13.69
CA GLU A 57 37.57 -12.99 14.37
C GLU A 57 37.73 -13.36 15.85
N LEU A 58 37.81 -12.34 16.70
CA LEU A 58 37.98 -12.46 18.15
C LEU A 58 36.73 -11.99 18.90
N ASP A 59 36.40 -12.69 19.98
CA ASP A 59 35.24 -12.40 20.83
C ASP A 59 35.63 -11.65 22.12
N LEU A 60 36.89 -11.72 22.56
CA LEU A 60 37.39 -11.07 23.78
C LEU A 60 38.92 -10.90 23.74
N VAL A 61 39.43 -9.82 24.32
CA VAL A 61 40.87 -9.60 24.55
C VAL A 61 41.17 -9.64 26.03
N LEU A 62 42.11 -10.50 26.42
CA LEU A 62 42.68 -10.57 27.76
C LEU A 62 44.09 -9.99 27.70
N LEU A 63 44.29 -8.85 28.35
CA LEU A 63 45.36 -7.92 28.03
C LEU A 63 46.19 -7.56 29.25
N ASP A 64 47.45 -7.96 29.27
CA ASP A 64 48.39 -7.47 30.26
C ASP A 64 48.60 -5.95 30.11
N VAL A 65 48.81 -5.27 31.25
CA VAL A 65 48.99 -3.81 31.30
C VAL A 65 50.41 -3.39 30.88
N HIS A 66 51.42 -4.22 31.09
CA HIS A 66 52.84 -3.94 30.87
C HIS A 66 53.40 -4.74 29.68
N LEU A 67 53.27 -4.18 28.47
CA LEU A 67 53.86 -4.78 27.28
C LEU A 67 55.16 -4.06 26.89
N PRO A 68 56.09 -4.73 26.18
CA PRO A 68 57.43 -4.20 25.90
C PRO A 68 57.44 -3.03 24.90
N ASP A 69 56.40 -2.87 24.08
CA ASP A 69 56.35 -1.90 22.99
C ASP A 69 55.35 -0.74 23.22
N MET A 70 54.29 -0.97 23.99
CA MET A 70 53.31 0.04 24.41
C MET A 70 52.58 -0.39 25.67
N SER A 71 51.87 0.50 26.36
CA SER A 71 51.06 0.09 27.51
C SER A 71 49.81 -0.67 27.06
N GLY A 72 49.39 -1.68 27.83
CA GLY A 72 48.11 -2.35 27.64
C GLY A 72 46.93 -1.37 27.69
N PHE A 73 47.01 -0.30 28.48
CA PHE A 73 45.98 0.76 28.46
C PHE A 73 45.85 1.42 27.10
N GLU A 74 46.98 1.63 26.42
CA GLU A 74 47.03 2.24 25.08
C GLU A 74 46.48 1.28 24.01
N VAL A 75 46.73 -0.03 24.15
CA VAL A 75 46.12 -1.07 23.30
C VAL A 75 44.60 -1.09 23.50
N CYS A 76 44.13 -1.09 24.75
CA CYS A 76 42.70 -1.04 25.07
C CYS A 76 42.03 0.20 24.45
N GLU A 77 42.64 1.38 24.62
CA GLU A 77 42.13 2.63 24.05
C GLU A 77 42.04 2.58 22.53
N ARG A 78 43.00 1.95 21.84
CA ARG A 78 42.96 1.76 20.38
C ARG A 78 41.88 0.77 19.95
N VAL A 79 41.74 -0.35 20.64
CA VAL A 79 40.67 -1.34 20.38
C VAL A 79 39.29 -0.71 20.58
N LYS A 80 39.13 0.12 21.63
CA LYS A 80 37.88 0.82 21.94
C LYS A 80 37.62 2.03 21.03
N GLY A 81 38.67 2.61 20.45
CA GLY A 81 38.59 3.75 19.54
C GLY A 81 38.21 3.40 18.10
N ASP A 82 38.41 2.16 17.63
CA ASP A 82 37.96 1.71 16.30
C ASP A 82 36.48 1.28 16.34
N PRO A 83 35.57 1.91 15.56
CA PRO A 83 34.16 1.54 15.51
C PRO A 83 33.88 0.06 15.22
N ARG A 84 34.79 -0.65 14.55
CA ARG A 84 34.64 -2.08 14.24
C ARG A 84 34.86 -2.98 15.46
N THR A 85 35.68 -2.54 16.43
CA THR A 85 36.10 -3.34 17.58
C THR A 85 35.69 -2.72 18.91
N ALA A 86 35.09 -1.53 18.91
CA ALA A 86 34.70 -0.79 20.11
C ALA A 86 33.80 -1.58 21.08
N ALA A 87 32.96 -2.46 20.54
CA ALA A 87 32.07 -3.30 21.33
C ALA A 87 32.77 -4.55 21.92
N MET A 88 33.92 -4.97 21.39
CA MET A 88 34.63 -6.17 21.83
C MET A 88 35.08 -6.02 23.29
N PRO A 89 34.83 -7.01 24.16
CA PRO A 89 35.22 -6.94 25.55
C PRO A 89 36.74 -7.01 25.72
N VAL A 90 37.28 -6.12 26.56
CA VAL A 90 38.70 -6.11 26.95
C VAL A 90 38.81 -6.27 28.46
N ILE A 91 39.52 -7.28 28.93
CA ILE A 91 39.80 -7.50 30.36
C ILE A 91 41.29 -7.30 30.58
N HIS A 92 41.64 -6.38 31.48
CA HIS A 92 43.02 -6.24 31.92
C HIS A 92 43.40 -7.33 32.93
N ILE A 93 44.61 -7.85 32.79
CA ILE A 93 45.30 -8.62 33.84
C ILE A 93 46.54 -7.81 34.21
N SER A 94 46.88 -7.71 35.50
CA SER A 94 48.15 -7.10 35.88
C SER A 94 48.73 -7.66 37.17
N ALA A 95 50.03 -7.92 37.15
CA ALA A 95 50.85 -8.26 38.33
C ALA A 95 51.48 -7.05 39.02
N THR A 96 51.53 -5.90 38.34
CA THR A 96 52.34 -4.74 38.75
C THR A 96 51.52 -3.48 38.95
N ALA A 97 50.40 -3.35 38.23
CA ALA A 97 49.46 -2.25 38.37
C ALA A 97 48.29 -2.69 39.26
N ILE A 98 48.57 -2.83 40.55
CA ILE A 98 47.68 -3.43 41.55
C ILE A 98 47.00 -2.40 42.46
N GLU A 99 47.39 -1.13 42.33
CA GLU A 99 46.81 -0.04 43.10
C GLU A 99 45.39 0.27 42.59
N VAL A 100 44.56 0.80 43.49
CA VAL A 100 43.16 1.17 43.15
C VAL A 100 43.13 2.18 41.99
N GLU A 101 44.11 3.10 41.94
CA GLU A 101 44.23 4.13 40.90
C GLU A 101 44.51 3.52 39.51
N ASP A 102 45.29 2.44 39.43
CA ASP A 102 45.56 1.74 38.18
C ASP A 102 44.33 1.00 37.65
N ARG A 103 43.59 0.35 38.56
CA ARG A 103 42.32 -0.32 38.22
C ARG A 103 41.29 0.69 37.72
N THR A 104 41.17 1.84 38.38
CA THR A 104 40.31 2.94 37.94
C THR A 104 40.75 3.44 36.56
N THR A 105 42.05 3.64 36.34
CA THR A 105 42.59 4.08 35.05
C THR A 105 42.26 3.10 33.92
N GLY A 106 42.37 1.79 34.15
CA GLY A 106 42.01 0.77 33.15
C GLY A 106 40.53 0.77 32.78
N LEU A 107 39.66 0.86 33.79
CA LEU A 107 38.21 0.89 33.58
C LEU A 107 37.76 2.19 32.90
N ASP A 108 38.29 3.35 33.32
CA ASP A 108 37.96 4.66 32.73
C ASP A 108 38.43 4.79 31.27
N ARG A 109 39.46 4.03 30.89
CA ARG A 109 39.95 3.92 29.50
C ARG A 109 39.24 2.86 28.67
N GLY A 110 38.16 2.27 29.20
CA GLY A 110 37.23 1.46 28.44
C GLY A 110 37.34 -0.06 28.63
N ALA A 111 38.21 -0.55 29.53
CA ALA A 111 38.23 -1.98 29.85
C ALA A 111 36.91 -2.41 30.52
N ASP A 112 36.42 -3.60 30.15
CA ASP A 112 35.18 -4.19 30.68
C ASP A 112 35.44 -4.99 31.98
N GLY A 113 36.71 -5.26 32.28
CA GLY A 113 37.13 -5.94 33.50
C GLY A 113 38.60 -5.67 33.82
N TYR A 114 38.96 -5.90 35.08
CA TYR A 114 40.32 -5.77 35.57
C TYR A 114 40.58 -6.83 36.64
N LEU A 115 41.60 -7.65 36.43
CA LEU A 115 42.03 -8.73 37.31
C LEU A 115 43.45 -8.44 37.81
N VAL A 116 43.67 -8.61 39.10
CA VAL A 116 44.97 -8.40 39.75
C VAL A 116 45.61 -9.77 40.01
N GLU A 117 46.88 -9.93 39.64
CA GLU A 117 47.60 -11.16 39.95
C GLU A 117 48.10 -11.20 41.41
N PRO A 118 48.17 -12.39 42.04
CA PRO A 118 47.82 -13.71 41.49
C PRO A 118 46.31 -13.92 41.37
N VAL A 119 45.84 -14.30 40.18
CA VAL A 119 44.42 -14.53 39.89
C VAL A 119 44.04 -16.00 40.03
N ASP A 120 42.90 -16.28 40.65
CA ASP A 120 42.36 -17.63 40.71
C ASP A 120 41.81 -18.05 39.33
N PRO A 121 42.09 -19.28 38.83
CA PRO A 121 41.60 -19.72 37.53
C PRO A 121 40.08 -19.67 37.40
N GLY A 122 39.34 -19.91 38.49
CA GLY A 122 37.88 -19.82 38.52
C GLY A 122 37.40 -18.38 38.40
N GLU A 123 38.06 -17.43 39.06
CA GLU A 123 37.76 -16.00 38.94
C GLU A 123 38.00 -15.48 37.52
N LEU A 124 39.12 -15.85 36.89
CA LEU A 124 39.43 -15.47 35.51
C LEU A 124 38.38 -15.98 34.53
N VAL A 125 38.04 -17.28 34.61
CA VAL A 125 37.05 -17.89 33.71
C VAL A 125 35.67 -17.29 33.94
N ALA A 126 35.27 -17.05 35.20
CA ALA A 126 33.98 -16.42 35.51
C ALA A 126 33.88 -14.99 34.98
N THR A 127 34.97 -14.22 35.05
CA THR A 127 35.04 -12.84 34.54
C THR A 127 34.94 -12.82 33.01
N VAL A 128 35.66 -13.72 32.33
CA VAL A 128 35.57 -13.93 30.87
C VAL A 128 34.15 -14.32 30.46
N GLU A 129 33.54 -15.29 31.14
CA GLU A 129 32.17 -15.72 30.85
C GLU A 129 31.15 -14.59 31.05
N ALA A 130 31.30 -13.79 32.12
CA ALA A 130 30.43 -12.65 32.37
C ALA A 130 30.55 -11.56 31.28
N ALA A 131 31.78 -11.24 30.86
CA ALA A 131 32.03 -10.25 29.81
C ALA A 131 31.47 -10.72 28.45
N LEU A 132 31.72 -11.98 28.07
CA LEU A 132 31.15 -12.57 26.85
C LEU A 132 29.63 -12.60 26.86
N ARG A 133 29.01 -12.92 28.01
CA ARG A 133 27.55 -12.91 28.16
C ARG A 133 26.98 -11.51 27.95
N TYR A 134 27.60 -10.48 28.53
CA TYR A 134 27.19 -9.09 28.34
C TYR A 134 27.35 -8.63 26.89
N TYR A 135 28.50 -8.90 26.27
CA TYR A 135 28.79 -8.57 24.88
C TYR A 135 27.78 -9.19 23.90
N ARG A 136 27.47 -10.48 24.08
CA ARG A 136 26.47 -11.20 23.28
C ARG A 136 25.07 -10.61 23.45
N ALA A 137 24.67 -10.31 24.69
CA ALA A 137 23.37 -9.71 24.97
C ALA A 137 23.23 -8.32 24.32
N ARG A 138 24.29 -7.50 24.39
CA ARG A 138 24.33 -6.18 23.75
C ARG A 138 24.24 -6.28 22.23
N THR A 139 25.07 -7.11 21.61
CA THR A 139 25.08 -7.30 20.15
C THR A 139 23.72 -7.83 19.65
N HIS A 140 23.11 -8.75 20.41
CA HIS A 140 21.77 -9.25 20.13
C HIS A 140 20.72 -8.13 20.19
N ALA A 141 20.74 -7.31 21.23
CA ALA A 141 19.81 -6.18 21.39
C ALA A 141 19.96 -5.14 20.27
N GLU A 142 21.20 -4.79 19.90
CA GLU A 142 21.48 -3.87 18.78
C GLU A 142 20.97 -4.43 17.45
N ARG A 143 21.18 -5.73 17.18
CA ARG A 143 20.67 -6.41 15.98
C ARG A 143 19.14 -6.42 15.94
N LEU A 144 18.50 -6.74 17.06
CA LEU A 144 17.05 -6.76 17.17
C LEU A 144 16.47 -5.36 16.96
N ALA A 145 17.06 -4.32 17.55
CA ALA A 145 16.65 -2.93 17.35
C ALA A 145 16.73 -2.50 15.88
N LEU A 146 17.83 -2.85 15.18
CA LEU A 146 17.99 -2.60 13.75
C LEU A 146 16.89 -3.29 12.93
N ARG A 147 16.60 -4.56 13.23
CA ARG A 147 15.55 -5.35 12.56
C ARG A 147 14.15 -4.81 12.82
N LEU A 148 13.84 -4.38 14.04
CA LEU A 148 12.58 -3.71 14.38
C LEU A 148 12.41 -2.40 13.60
N GLY A 149 13.47 -1.60 13.46
CA GLY A 149 13.44 -0.40 12.61
C GLY A 149 13.14 -0.72 11.14
N ARG A 150 13.71 -1.80 10.60
CA ARG A 150 13.42 -2.30 9.25
C ARG A 150 11.98 -2.80 9.12
N LEU A 151 11.45 -3.49 10.13
CA LEU A 151 10.05 -3.90 10.21
C LEU A 151 9.10 -2.70 10.17
N THR A 152 9.34 -1.66 10.98
CA THR A 152 8.51 -0.44 10.96
C THR A 152 8.50 0.20 9.57
N ARG A 153 9.65 0.29 8.90
CA ARG A 153 9.74 0.84 7.54
C ARG A 153 8.96 -0.01 6.52
N ALA A 154 9.06 -1.33 6.62
CA ALA A 154 8.28 -2.25 5.77
C ALA A 154 6.77 -2.06 5.97
N THR A 155 6.32 -1.97 7.22
CA THR A 155 4.92 -1.72 7.55
C THR A 155 4.44 -0.38 7.01
N LEU A 156 5.22 0.69 7.13
CA LEU A 156 4.89 1.99 6.54
C LEU A 156 4.77 1.92 5.02
N ALA A 157 5.72 1.26 4.34
CA ALA A 157 5.69 1.08 2.90
C ALA A 157 4.42 0.33 2.43
N MET A 158 4.06 -0.75 3.11
CA MET A 158 2.83 -1.50 2.84
C MET A 158 1.57 -0.65 3.03
N ASN A 159 1.49 0.17 4.08
CA ASN A 159 0.33 1.02 4.34
C ASN A 159 0.25 2.24 3.40
N SER A 160 1.35 2.60 2.74
CA SER A 160 1.38 3.66 1.72
C SER A 160 1.12 3.17 0.30
N ALA A 161 1.04 1.85 0.11
CA ALA A 161 0.80 1.21 -1.18
C ALA A 161 -0.62 1.52 -1.70
N ARG A 162 -0.75 1.69 -3.01
CA ARG A 162 -2.04 1.98 -3.67
C ARG A 162 -2.67 0.76 -4.31
N THR A 163 -1.85 -0.24 -4.63
CA THR A 163 -2.32 -1.47 -5.26
C THR A 163 -1.96 -2.68 -4.41
N PHE A 164 -2.67 -3.78 -4.65
CA PHE A 164 -2.39 -5.05 -4.00
C PHE A 164 -0.97 -5.54 -4.30
N ASP A 165 -0.49 -5.36 -5.54
CA ASP A 165 0.84 -5.81 -5.95
C ASP A 165 1.94 -4.97 -5.29
N ASP A 166 1.71 -3.66 -5.07
CA ASP A 166 2.61 -2.79 -4.31
C ASP A 166 2.74 -3.21 -2.85
N VAL A 167 1.63 -3.64 -2.21
CA VAL A 167 1.67 -4.18 -0.84
C VAL A 167 2.56 -5.41 -0.77
N LEU A 168 2.38 -6.35 -1.71
CA LEU A 168 3.16 -7.58 -1.75
C LEU A 168 4.64 -7.30 -2.03
N ALA A 169 4.94 -6.38 -2.94
CA ALA A 169 6.31 -5.97 -3.26
C ALA A 169 7.01 -5.29 -2.07
N ALA A 170 6.30 -4.41 -1.35
CA ALA A 170 6.79 -3.79 -0.13
C ALA A 170 7.04 -4.83 0.97
N ALA A 171 6.15 -5.81 1.13
CA ALA A 171 6.30 -6.91 2.07
C ALA A 171 7.51 -7.79 1.74
N ALA A 172 7.70 -8.17 0.47
CA ALA A 172 8.83 -8.97 0.01
C ALA A 172 10.16 -8.23 0.23
N THR A 173 10.21 -6.95 -0.14
CA THR A 173 11.38 -6.07 0.09
C THR A 173 11.69 -5.92 1.58
N GLY A 174 10.65 -5.73 2.39
CA GLY A 174 10.74 -5.67 3.85
C GLY A 174 11.32 -6.94 4.44
N ALA A 175 10.77 -8.11 4.08
CA ALA A 175 11.29 -9.41 4.49
C ALA A 175 12.76 -9.57 4.11
N ALA A 176 13.11 -9.27 2.86
CA ALA A 176 14.47 -9.45 2.40
C ALA A 176 15.48 -8.56 3.14
N THR A 177 15.07 -7.33 3.45
CA THR A 177 15.89 -6.38 4.20
C THR A 177 16.04 -6.76 5.67
N ILE A 178 14.97 -7.23 6.32
CA ILE A 178 15.00 -7.64 7.75
C ILE A 178 15.88 -8.88 7.93
N PHE A 179 15.73 -9.85 7.05
CA PHE A 179 16.35 -11.17 7.17
C PHE A 179 17.68 -11.30 6.39
N GLU A 180 18.05 -10.29 5.60
CA GLU A 180 19.27 -10.28 4.77
C GLU A 180 19.35 -11.53 3.88
N SER A 181 18.21 -11.86 3.28
CA SER A 181 17.96 -13.07 2.48
C SER A 181 16.95 -12.73 1.41
N PRO A 182 16.99 -13.35 0.22
CA PRO A 182 15.87 -13.24 -0.71
C PRO A 182 14.56 -13.69 -0.06
N ALA A 183 13.46 -13.06 -0.46
CA ALA A 183 12.14 -13.32 0.10
C ALA A 183 11.05 -13.28 -0.99
N SER A 184 9.98 -14.03 -0.74
CA SER A 184 8.77 -14.00 -1.57
C SER A 184 7.52 -13.93 -0.71
N VAL A 185 6.50 -13.22 -1.20
CA VAL A 185 5.20 -13.08 -0.55
C VAL A 185 4.11 -13.52 -1.50
N LEU A 186 3.13 -14.25 -0.97
CA LEU A 186 1.97 -14.76 -1.70
C LEU A 186 0.68 -14.41 -0.97
N SER A 187 -0.35 -14.08 -1.72
CA SER A 187 -1.70 -13.97 -1.20
C SER A 187 -2.70 -14.67 -2.12
N ALA A 188 -3.59 -15.45 -1.51
CA ALA A 188 -4.68 -16.10 -2.23
C ALA A 188 -5.78 -15.09 -2.58
N SER A 189 -6.51 -15.37 -3.67
CA SER A 189 -7.75 -14.71 -4.06
C SER A 189 -8.94 -15.68 -3.96
N HIS A 190 -10.15 -15.15 -3.74
CA HIS A 190 -11.39 -15.92 -3.74
C HIS A 190 -11.67 -16.64 -5.07
N ARG A 191 -11.05 -16.20 -6.17
CA ARG A 191 -11.16 -16.83 -7.51
C ARG A 191 -10.06 -17.87 -7.79
N GLY A 192 -9.26 -18.23 -6.79
CA GLY A 192 -8.09 -19.11 -6.97
C GLY A 192 -6.89 -18.45 -7.64
N LEU A 193 -6.98 -17.15 -7.97
CA LEU A 193 -5.85 -16.39 -8.49
C LEU A 193 -4.86 -16.09 -7.35
N VAL A 194 -3.59 -16.41 -7.55
CA VAL A 194 -2.55 -16.17 -6.54
C VAL A 194 -1.74 -14.97 -6.99
N ARG A 195 -1.68 -13.94 -6.15
CA ARG A 195 -0.80 -12.80 -6.37
C ARG A 195 0.52 -13.03 -5.62
N SER A 196 1.63 -12.65 -6.24
CA SER A 196 2.97 -12.92 -5.71
C SER A 196 3.93 -11.77 -5.97
N ALA A 197 4.85 -11.52 -5.04
CA ALA A 197 6.01 -10.66 -5.25
C ALA A 197 7.28 -11.29 -4.68
N ALA A 198 8.44 -10.99 -5.28
CA ALA A 198 9.76 -11.47 -4.86
C ALA A 198 10.84 -10.42 -5.15
N THR A 199 11.95 -10.45 -4.40
CA THR A 199 13.02 -9.44 -4.50
C THR A 199 14.10 -9.72 -5.55
N ASP A 200 14.24 -10.96 -6.05
CA ASP A 200 15.22 -11.37 -7.06
C ASP A 200 14.63 -12.36 -8.08
N SER A 201 15.32 -12.54 -9.22
CA SER A 201 14.93 -13.44 -10.33
C SER A 201 14.66 -14.87 -9.84
N PRO A 202 13.63 -15.57 -10.39
CA PRO A 202 13.09 -16.84 -9.87
C PRO A 202 14.05 -18.04 -9.73
N ALA A 203 15.33 -17.90 -10.09
CA ALA A 203 16.32 -18.97 -10.10
C ALA A 203 17.05 -19.17 -8.76
N ASP A 204 17.20 -18.13 -7.92
CA ASP A 204 17.90 -18.20 -6.63
C ASP A 204 16.99 -17.94 -5.41
N VAL A 205 15.75 -17.51 -5.66
CA VAL A 205 14.66 -17.58 -4.69
C VAL A 205 13.97 -18.92 -4.92
N PRO A 206 13.67 -19.72 -3.89
CA PRO A 206 12.73 -20.83 -4.04
C PRO A 206 11.36 -20.21 -4.31
N VAL A 207 11.12 -19.88 -5.59
CA VAL A 207 9.85 -19.35 -6.05
C VAL A 207 8.86 -20.49 -5.93
N VAL A 208 8.17 -20.42 -4.82
CA VAL A 208 6.95 -21.12 -4.52
C VAL A 208 5.99 -20.92 -5.70
N HIS A 209 5.88 -21.92 -6.58
CA HIS A 209 5.00 -21.83 -7.75
C HIS A 209 3.95 -22.93 -7.85
N ALA A 210 3.98 -23.95 -6.99
CA ALA A 210 2.90 -24.95 -6.95
C ALA A 210 2.79 -25.71 -5.62
N ASP A 211 3.91 -26.11 -5.00
CA ASP A 211 3.86 -27.05 -3.87
C ASP A 211 3.53 -26.37 -2.53
N THR A 212 4.00 -25.15 -2.26
CA THR A 212 3.51 -24.38 -1.11
C THR A 212 2.09 -23.89 -1.36
N LEU A 213 1.65 -23.75 -2.62
CA LEU A 213 0.26 -23.46 -2.97
C LEU A 213 -0.63 -24.66 -2.67
N ARG A 214 -0.21 -25.89 -3.00
CA ARG A 214 -0.87 -27.11 -2.55
C ARG A 214 -0.78 -27.32 -1.04
N ALA A 215 0.33 -26.92 -0.39
CA ALA A 215 0.46 -26.97 1.06
C ALA A 215 -0.45 -25.92 1.73
N LEU A 216 -0.56 -24.73 1.14
CA LEU A 216 -1.54 -23.71 1.49
C LEU A 216 -2.94 -24.27 1.31
N GLU A 217 -3.30 -24.83 0.16
CA GLU A 217 -4.60 -25.45 -0.11
C GLU A 217 -4.92 -26.63 0.83
N GLN A 218 -3.92 -27.43 1.21
CA GLN A 218 -4.08 -28.51 2.19
C GLN A 218 -4.24 -27.98 3.62
N VAL A 219 -3.54 -26.91 3.99
CA VAL A 219 -3.65 -26.26 5.31
C VAL A 219 -4.94 -25.42 5.39
N THR A 220 -5.34 -24.73 4.32
CA THR A 220 -6.59 -23.95 4.22
C THR A 220 -7.80 -24.86 4.04
N GLY A 221 -7.67 -25.98 3.34
CA GLY A 221 -8.69 -27.03 3.22
C GLY A 221 -8.88 -27.83 4.51
N ALA A 222 -7.86 -27.84 5.38
CA ALA A 222 -7.91 -28.39 6.74
C ALA A 222 -8.17 -27.32 7.82
N ALA A 223 -8.30 -26.04 7.44
CA ALA A 223 -8.55 -24.95 8.38
C ALA A 223 -10.02 -24.98 8.81
N GLY A 224 -10.32 -25.86 9.75
CA GLY A 224 -11.52 -25.74 10.57
C GLY A 224 -11.45 -24.48 11.47
N PRO A 225 -12.50 -24.22 12.27
CA PRO A 225 -12.55 -23.09 13.21
C PRO A 225 -11.38 -23.02 14.20
N ASP A 226 -10.66 -24.13 14.39
CA ASP A 226 -9.59 -24.31 15.37
C ASP A 226 -8.16 -24.16 14.77
N ALA A 227 -8.03 -23.76 13.51
CA ALA A 227 -6.71 -23.54 12.91
C ALA A 227 -5.98 -22.35 13.58
N PRO A 228 -4.66 -22.44 13.82
CA PRO A 228 -3.93 -21.33 14.41
C PRO A 228 -3.92 -20.12 13.47
N ALA A 229 -4.18 -18.93 14.02
CA ALA A 229 -4.21 -17.66 13.26
C ALA A 229 -2.90 -17.36 12.52
N SER A 230 -1.79 -17.95 12.96
CA SER A 230 -0.53 -17.92 12.23
C SER A 230 0.31 -19.16 12.52
N SER A 231 1.15 -19.55 11.56
CA SER A 231 2.08 -20.66 11.72
C SER A 231 3.40 -20.38 10.99
N VAL A 232 4.50 -20.84 11.57
CA VAL A 232 5.83 -20.83 10.93
C VAL A 232 6.36 -22.24 10.89
N PHE A 233 6.73 -22.71 9.71
CA PHE A 233 7.23 -24.06 9.47
C PHE A 233 8.32 -24.06 8.39
N ALA A 234 9.17 -25.09 8.43
CA ALA A 234 10.12 -25.34 7.35
C ALA A 234 9.38 -25.84 6.11
N ALA A 235 9.72 -25.31 4.94
CA ALA A 235 9.21 -25.82 3.68
C ALA A 235 9.67 -27.27 3.46
N PRO A 236 8.96 -28.06 2.62
CA PRO A 236 9.33 -29.45 2.33
C PRO A 236 10.74 -29.63 1.75
N ASP A 237 11.28 -28.58 1.12
CA ASP A 237 12.65 -28.55 0.59
C ASP A 237 13.73 -28.51 1.70
N GLY A 238 13.37 -28.14 2.94
CA GLY A 238 14.30 -27.89 4.04
C GLY A 238 15.18 -26.65 3.88
N LEU A 239 15.05 -25.92 2.78
CA LEU A 239 15.87 -24.75 2.44
C LEU A 239 15.20 -23.44 2.81
N SER A 240 13.87 -23.48 3.00
CA SER A 240 13.06 -22.28 3.22
C SER A 240 12.26 -22.37 4.52
N THR A 241 11.97 -21.21 5.11
CA THR A 241 11.00 -21.06 6.19
C THR A 241 9.80 -20.28 5.67
N VAL A 242 8.61 -20.84 5.89
CA VAL A 242 7.34 -20.27 5.46
C VAL A 242 6.58 -19.82 6.68
N THR A 243 6.05 -18.60 6.62
CA THR A 243 5.09 -18.07 7.58
C THR A 243 3.75 -17.90 6.90
N LEU A 244 2.73 -18.57 7.44
CA LEU A 244 1.34 -18.43 7.03
C LEU A 244 0.58 -17.63 8.08
N VAL A 245 -0.11 -16.59 7.64
CA VAL A 245 -0.95 -15.77 8.52
C VAL A 245 -2.36 -15.66 7.96
N PHE A 246 -3.32 -15.92 8.83
CA PHE A 246 -4.74 -15.75 8.62
C PHE A 246 -5.19 -14.51 9.41
N PRO A 247 -5.65 -13.43 8.75
CA PRO A 247 -6.21 -12.27 9.45
C PRO A 247 -7.36 -12.69 10.37
N ASN A 248 -8.18 -13.64 9.91
CA ASN A 248 -9.15 -14.40 10.68
C ASN A 248 -9.44 -15.75 9.96
N PRO A 249 -10.17 -16.69 10.57
CA PRO A 249 -10.46 -18.01 9.98
C PRO A 249 -11.30 -18.00 8.69
N SER A 250 -12.01 -16.91 8.38
CA SER A 250 -12.84 -16.77 7.18
C SER A 250 -12.17 -15.96 6.06
N LYS A 251 -10.98 -15.42 6.30
CA LYS A 251 -10.23 -14.57 5.37
C LYS A 251 -9.06 -15.32 4.74
N LEU A 252 -8.64 -14.83 3.57
CA LEU A 252 -7.60 -15.47 2.76
C LEU A 252 -6.22 -15.28 3.40
N PRO A 253 -5.38 -16.34 3.43
CA PRO A 253 -4.07 -16.25 4.04
C PRO A 253 -3.07 -15.46 3.21
N VAL A 254 -2.05 -14.97 3.90
CA VAL A 254 -0.80 -14.47 3.31
C VAL A 254 0.34 -15.40 3.72
N ALA A 255 1.22 -15.70 2.78
CA ALA A 255 2.43 -16.47 3.01
C ALA A 255 3.67 -15.62 2.76
N ILE A 256 4.62 -15.63 3.69
CA ILE A 256 5.96 -15.05 3.51
C ILE A 256 6.98 -16.18 3.56
N THR A 257 7.88 -16.22 2.59
CA THR A 257 8.96 -17.21 2.51
C THR A 257 10.31 -16.53 2.53
N VAL A 258 11.22 -17.03 3.36
CA VAL A 258 12.63 -16.63 3.45
C VAL A 258 13.52 -17.87 3.53
N ALA A 259 14.83 -17.72 3.33
CA ALA A 259 15.75 -18.85 3.48
C ALA A 259 15.80 -19.35 4.95
N ALA A 260 15.83 -20.67 5.15
CA ALA A 260 15.86 -21.29 6.49
C ALA A 260 17.04 -20.82 7.34
N ARG A 261 18.21 -20.61 6.71
CA ARG A 261 19.42 -20.07 7.36
C ARG A 261 19.26 -18.67 7.95
N ALA A 262 18.25 -17.92 7.49
CA ALA A 262 18.01 -16.55 7.93
C ALA A 262 17.30 -16.49 9.30
N ILE A 263 16.63 -17.57 9.70
CA ILE A 263 15.91 -17.70 10.97
C ILE A 263 16.77 -18.50 11.94
N ARG A 264 17.42 -17.80 12.88
CA ARG A 264 18.41 -18.41 13.80
C ARG A 264 17.94 -18.44 15.26
N SER A 265 16.90 -17.70 15.59
CA SER A 265 16.41 -17.52 16.95
C SER A 265 14.88 -17.46 17.00
N GLU A 266 14.34 -17.57 18.21
CA GLU A 266 12.91 -17.35 18.45
C GLU A 266 12.50 -15.90 18.14
N ASP A 267 13.38 -14.93 18.36
CA ASP A 267 13.16 -13.53 17.98
C ASP A 267 13.01 -13.36 16.46
N ASP A 268 13.82 -14.08 15.66
CA ASP A 268 13.71 -14.05 14.19
C ASP A 268 12.37 -14.63 13.72
N ARG A 269 11.92 -15.72 14.37
CA ARG A 269 10.61 -16.33 14.13
C ARG A 269 9.48 -15.36 14.50
N ASN A 270 9.60 -14.65 15.62
CA ASN A 270 8.62 -13.66 16.07
C ASN A 270 8.57 -12.43 15.13
N LEU A 271 9.72 -11.94 14.65
CA LEU A 271 9.77 -10.87 13.65
C LEU A 271 9.10 -11.27 12.34
N LEU A 272 9.32 -12.51 11.88
CA LEU A 272 8.71 -13.00 10.65
C LEU A 272 7.19 -13.12 10.80
N LEU A 273 6.72 -13.57 11.97
CA LEU A 273 5.29 -13.56 12.32
C LEU A 273 4.70 -12.15 12.33
N GLN A 274 5.37 -11.18 12.95
CA GLN A 274 4.92 -9.79 12.98
C GLN A 274 4.83 -9.17 11.59
N LEU A 275 5.83 -9.43 10.73
CA LEU A 275 5.77 -9.00 9.33
C LEU A 275 4.62 -9.68 8.59
N GLY A 276 4.41 -10.99 8.80
CA GLY A 276 3.29 -11.73 8.24
C GLY A 276 1.95 -11.14 8.64
N GLN A 277 1.76 -10.79 9.92
CA GLN A 277 0.55 -10.14 10.44
C GLN A 277 0.35 -8.75 9.84
N ALA A 278 1.39 -7.93 9.79
CA ALA A 278 1.31 -6.60 9.18
C ALA A 278 0.95 -6.68 7.69
N THR A 279 1.52 -7.65 6.97
CA THR A 279 1.21 -7.90 5.55
C THR A 279 -0.23 -8.37 5.37
N ALA A 280 -0.68 -9.31 6.20
CA ALA A 280 -2.03 -9.85 6.14
C ALA A 280 -3.09 -8.75 6.40
N LEU A 281 -2.85 -7.87 7.37
CA LEU A 281 -3.71 -6.73 7.66
C LEU A 281 -3.73 -5.71 6.52
N ALA A 282 -2.56 -5.37 5.94
CA ALA A 282 -2.49 -4.45 4.80
C ALA A 282 -3.22 -5.00 3.57
N CYS A 283 -3.04 -6.29 3.26
CA CYS A 283 -3.78 -6.97 2.18
C CYS A 283 -5.30 -6.98 2.43
N GLU A 284 -5.73 -7.15 3.68
CA GLU A 284 -7.15 -7.17 4.03
C GLU A 284 -7.81 -5.78 3.93
N ALA A 285 -7.10 -4.73 4.36
CA ALA A 285 -7.54 -3.36 4.17
C ALA A 285 -7.72 -3.04 2.68
N MET A 286 -6.73 -3.40 1.86
CA MET A 286 -6.77 -3.20 0.41
C MET A 286 -7.94 -3.97 -0.24
N ARG A 287 -8.19 -5.21 0.19
CA ARG A 287 -9.31 -6.03 -0.27
C ARG A 287 -10.65 -5.42 0.08
N THR A 288 -10.84 -5.04 1.36
CA THR A 288 -12.09 -4.45 1.84
C THR A 288 -12.41 -3.16 1.10
N PHE A 289 -11.41 -2.28 0.97
CA PHE A 289 -11.56 -1.05 0.20
C PHE A 289 -11.94 -1.32 -1.26
N SER A 290 -11.27 -2.26 -1.91
CA SER A 290 -11.57 -2.64 -3.31
C SER A 290 -12.98 -3.23 -3.46
N GLU A 291 -13.41 -4.09 -2.53
CA GLU A 291 -14.74 -4.72 -2.55
C GLU A 291 -15.85 -3.70 -2.30
N GLU A 292 -15.69 -2.81 -1.31
CA GLU A 292 -16.63 -1.73 -1.02
C GLU A 292 -16.76 -0.79 -2.22
N HIS A 293 -15.64 -0.39 -2.82
CA HIS A 293 -15.62 0.47 -3.99
C HIS A 293 -16.31 -0.18 -5.20
N GLN A 294 -16.00 -1.45 -5.50
CA GLN A 294 -16.66 -2.20 -6.58
C GLN A 294 -18.16 -2.39 -6.35
N LEU A 295 -18.59 -2.66 -5.11
CA LEU A 295 -20.00 -2.74 -4.76
C LEU A 295 -20.70 -1.40 -4.99
N ALA A 296 -20.05 -0.30 -4.64
CA ALA A 296 -20.60 1.02 -4.80
C ALA A 296 -20.71 1.46 -6.27
N LEU A 297 -19.70 1.18 -7.10
CA LEU A 297 -19.78 1.35 -8.56
C LEU A 297 -20.89 0.49 -9.17
N THR A 298 -21.04 -0.76 -8.72
CA THR A 298 -22.12 -1.64 -9.19
C THR A 298 -23.49 -1.08 -8.83
N LEU A 299 -23.66 -0.52 -7.62
CA LEU A 299 -24.89 0.14 -7.20
C LEU A 299 -25.18 1.38 -8.06
N GLN A 300 -24.20 2.26 -8.27
CA GLN A 300 -24.33 3.44 -9.11
C GLN A 300 -24.71 3.07 -10.55
N GLN A 301 -24.03 2.10 -11.18
CA GLN A 301 -24.37 1.59 -12.51
C GLN A 301 -25.77 0.98 -12.57
N SER A 302 -26.22 0.32 -11.49
CA SER A 302 -27.60 -0.18 -11.40
C SER A 302 -28.65 0.93 -11.35
N LEU A 303 -28.23 2.12 -10.88
CA LEU A 303 -28.96 3.36 -10.96
C LEU A 303 -28.69 4.10 -12.28
N LEU A 304 -28.29 3.49 -13.39
CA LEU A 304 -28.29 4.18 -14.69
C LEU A 304 -29.20 3.45 -15.68
N PRO A 305 -29.71 4.13 -16.72
CA PRO A 305 -30.49 3.45 -17.76
C PRO A 305 -29.63 2.38 -18.45
N ARG A 306 -30.09 1.12 -18.43
CA ARG A 306 -29.39 0.00 -19.08
C ARG A 306 -29.40 0.08 -20.60
N GLU A 307 -30.50 0.56 -21.16
CA GLU A 307 -30.73 0.66 -22.60
C GLU A 307 -31.55 1.93 -22.89
N LEU A 308 -31.33 2.52 -24.08
CA LEU A 308 -32.13 3.63 -24.57
C LEU A 308 -33.42 3.10 -25.23
N PRO A 309 -34.56 3.79 -25.09
CA PRO A 309 -35.81 3.34 -25.69
C PRO A 309 -35.75 3.42 -27.22
N ALA A 310 -36.03 2.32 -27.93
CA ALA A 310 -36.07 2.32 -29.39
C ALA A 310 -37.23 3.17 -29.92
N ARG A 311 -36.95 4.11 -30.83
CA ARG A 311 -37.94 5.03 -31.40
C ARG A 311 -37.78 5.19 -32.92
N PRO A 312 -38.82 4.85 -33.72
CA PRO A 312 -38.77 5.07 -35.16
C PRO A 312 -38.54 6.55 -35.50
N GLY A 313 -37.62 6.83 -36.41
CA GLY A 313 -37.29 8.20 -36.84
C GLY A 313 -36.37 8.96 -35.89
N LEU A 314 -35.85 8.32 -34.83
CA LEU A 314 -34.89 8.92 -33.92
C LEU A 314 -33.72 7.96 -33.67
N GLU A 315 -32.52 8.43 -33.96
CA GLU A 315 -31.26 7.75 -33.64
C GLU A 315 -30.73 8.29 -32.33
N MET A 316 -30.24 7.43 -31.43
CA MET A 316 -29.71 7.82 -30.13
C MET A 316 -28.51 6.95 -29.78
N ALA A 317 -27.51 7.53 -29.13
CA ALA A 317 -26.37 6.83 -28.55
C ALA A 317 -26.00 7.49 -27.22
N ALA A 318 -25.58 6.70 -26.24
CA ALA A 318 -25.12 7.20 -24.95
C ALA A 318 -23.85 6.48 -24.51
N ARG A 319 -23.03 7.16 -23.71
CA ARG A 319 -21.94 6.54 -22.98
C ARG A 319 -21.87 7.09 -21.56
N TYR A 320 -21.40 6.21 -20.68
CA TYR A 320 -21.05 6.55 -19.32
C TYR A 320 -19.64 6.03 -19.05
N ALA A 321 -18.74 6.88 -18.59
CA ALA A 321 -17.42 6.49 -18.15
C ALA A 321 -17.21 7.01 -16.73
N PRO A 322 -17.00 6.14 -15.72
CA PRO A 322 -16.64 6.61 -14.40
C PRO A 322 -15.25 7.25 -14.43
N ALA A 323 -15.00 8.18 -13.52
CA ALA A 323 -13.67 8.71 -13.26
C ALA A 323 -12.70 7.58 -12.89
N SER A 324 -11.38 7.85 -12.99
CA SER A 324 -10.28 6.89 -12.83
C SER A 324 -10.45 5.85 -11.70
N ASP A 325 -9.74 4.72 -11.75
CA ASP A 325 -9.83 3.59 -10.79
C ASP A 325 -9.70 3.94 -9.28
N ASN A 326 -9.27 5.15 -8.93
CA ASN A 326 -9.16 5.66 -7.56
C ASN A 326 -10.19 6.77 -7.23
N ALA A 327 -11.08 7.10 -8.15
CA ALA A 327 -12.05 8.16 -7.99
C ALA A 327 -13.21 7.73 -7.09
N GLU A 328 -13.79 8.68 -6.38
CA GLU A 328 -15.01 8.47 -5.61
C GLU A 328 -16.20 8.31 -6.56
N ILE A 329 -17.38 7.93 -6.03
CA ILE A 329 -18.55 7.59 -6.86
C ILE A 329 -19.20 8.89 -7.38
N GLY A 330 -19.33 9.05 -8.70
CA GLY A 330 -19.89 10.26 -9.29
C GLY A 330 -21.41 10.41 -9.16
N GLY A 331 -21.84 11.67 -9.27
CA GLY A 331 -23.24 12.11 -9.27
C GLY A 331 -23.87 12.17 -10.66
N ASP A 332 -23.07 11.97 -11.71
CA ASP A 332 -23.47 12.05 -13.12
C ASP A 332 -24.56 11.06 -13.51
N PHE A 333 -25.48 11.52 -14.35
CA PHE A 333 -26.48 10.66 -14.95
C PHE A 333 -27.05 11.22 -16.24
N TYR A 334 -27.66 10.32 -17.00
CA TYR A 334 -28.59 10.66 -18.07
C TYR A 334 -29.90 9.91 -17.88
N GLU A 335 -30.97 10.40 -18.51
CA GLU A 335 -32.30 9.79 -18.50
C GLU A 335 -32.94 9.93 -19.87
N VAL A 336 -33.54 8.85 -20.38
CA VAL A 336 -34.34 8.87 -21.60
C VAL A 336 -35.61 8.06 -21.38
N SER A 337 -36.74 8.75 -21.31
CA SER A 337 -38.04 8.15 -20.98
C SER A 337 -39.12 8.48 -22.00
N ASP A 338 -39.97 7.50 -22.31
CA ASP A 338 -41.21 7.68 -23.09
C ASP A 338 -42.27 8.38 -22.22
N LEU A 339 -42.79 9.52 -22.69
CA LEU A 339 -43.82 10.29 -21.99
C LEU A 339 -45.26 9.93 -22.42
N GLY A 340 -45.40 8.96 -23.32
CA GLY A 340 -46.66 8.70 -24.00
C GLY A 340 -47.00 9.78 -25.04
N GLY A 341 -47.95 9.47 -25.92
CA GLY A 341 -48.37 10.39 -26.99
C GLY A 341 -47.29 10.72 -28.01
N GLY A 342 -46.25 9.87 -28.12
CA GLY A 342 -45.14 10.04 -29.08
C GLY A 342 -44.00 10.92 -28.59
N ARG A 343 -44.11 11.55 -27.42
CA ARG A 343 -43.06 12.44 -26.87
C ARG A 343 -42.00 11.68 -26.08
N LEU A 344 -40.84 12.29 -25.94
CA LEU A 344 -39.69 11.78 -25.20
C LEU A 344 -39.18 12.83 -24.22
N LEU A 345 -38.78 12.36 -23.05
CA LEU A 345 -37.95 13.08 -22.10
C LEU A 345 -36.51 12.64 -22.31
N ILE A 346 -35.61 13.61 -22.37
CA ILE A 346 -34.17 13.41 -22.42
C ILE A 346 -33.57 14.35 -21.37
N ALA A 347 -32.69 13.84 -20.51
CA ALA A 347 -32.01 14.67 -19.53
C ALA A 347 -30.58 14.21 -19.27
N VAL A 348 -29.72 15.15 -18.90
CA VAL A 348 -28.38 14.91 -18.36
C VAL A 348 -28.20 15.82 -17.17
N GLY A 349 -27.62 15.31 -16.09
CA GLY A 349 -27.37 16.07 -14.88
C GLY A 349 -26.22 15.50 -14.07
N ASP A 350 -25.81 16.30 -13.10
CA ASP A 350 -24.76 15.96 -12.14
C ASP A 350 -25.19 16.43 -10.74
N VAL A 351 -25.02 15.56 -9.76
CA VAL A 351 -25.22 15.85 -8.35
C VAL A 351 -23.87 16.20 -7.74
N VAL A 352 -23.75 17.43 -7.23
CA VAL A 352 -22.51 17.95 -6.66
C VAL A 352 -21.97 17.03 -5.56
N GLY A 353 -20.74 16.57 -5.76
CA GLY A 353 -19.96 15.77 -4.83
C GLY A 353 -19.78 14.32 -5.27
N HIS A 354 -18.79 13.64 -4.70
CA HIS A 354 -18.40 12.29 -5.13
C HIS A 354 -18.57 11.31 -3.96
N SER A 355 -19.73 10.67 -3.85
CA SER A 355 -20.03 9.76 -2.73
C SER A 355 -21.22 8.84 -3.01
N ILE A 356 -21.40 7.83 -2.15
CA ILE A 356 -22.62 6.99 -2.16
C ILE A 356 -23.88 7.85 -1.94
N GLU A 357 -23.77 8.92 -1.16
CA GLU A 357 -24.87 9.86 -0.93
C GLU A 357 -25.23 10.60 -2.23
N ALA A 358 -24.24 11.09 -2.97
CA ALA A 358 -24.44 11.73 -4.27
C ALA A 358 -25.11 10.78 -5.27
N ALA A 359 -24.65 9.53 -5.36
CA ALA A 359 -25.28 8.50 -6.20
C ALA A 359 -26.73 8.18 -5.77
N THR A 360 -27.01 8.21 -4.47
CA THR A 360 -28.38 8.00 -3.94
C THR A 360 -29.29 9.15 -4.36
N VAL A 361 -28.84 10.39 -4.20
CA VAL A 361 -29.58 11.59 -4.63
C VAL A 361 -29.77 11.57 -6.15
N MET A 362 -28.76 11.19 -6.92
CA MET A 362 -28.83 11.01 -8.37
C MET A 362 -29.94 10.02 -8.75
N GLY A 363 -29.99 8.88 -8.06
CA GLY A 363 -31.09 7.92 -8.18
C GLY A 363 -32.45 8.54 -7.88
N GLU A 364 -32.60 9.24 -6.75
CA GLU A 364 -33.87 9.88 -6.37
C GLU A 364 -34.32 10.95 -7.38
N VAL A 365 -33.42 11.84 -7.78
CA VAL A 365 -33.67 12.89 -8.78
C VAL A 365 -34.14 12.26 -10.08
N ARG A 366 -33.48 11.21 -10.56
CA ARG A 366 -33.85 10.57 -11.83
C ARG A 366 -35.20 9.86 -11.77
N HIS A 367 -35.50 9.15 -10.68
CA HIS A 367 -36.80 8.50 -10.50
C HIS A 367 -37.94 9.52 -10.32
N ALA A 368 -37.71 10.60 -9.56
CA ALA A 368 -38.67 11.69 -9.39
C ALA A 368 -38.92 12.44 -10.71
N LEU A 369 -37.84 12.74 -11.45
CA LEU A 369 -37.89 13.31 -12.79
C LEU A 369 -38.82 12.49 -13.69
N ARG A 370 -38.58 11.18 -13.76
CA ARG A 370 -39.41 10.26 -14.55
C ARG A 370 -40.87 10.25 -14.08
N ALA A 371 -41.11 10.21 -12.77
CA ALA A 371 -42.46 10.22 -12.22
C ALA A 371 -43.22 11.51 -12.58
N TYR A 372 -42.60 12.68 -12.39
CA TYR A 372 -43.22 13.97 -12.72
C TYR A 372 -43.46 14.13 -14.22
N ALA A 373 -42.55 13.63 -15.05
CA ALA A 373 -42.75 13.67 -16.50
C ALA A 373 -43.90 12.77 -16.95
N VAL A 374 -44.04 11.57 -16.35
CA VAL A 374 -45.17 10.65 -16.61
C VAL A 374 -46.51 11.23 -16.13
N GLU A 375 -46.53 12.00 -15.04
CA GLU A 375 -47.72 12.75 -14.60
C GLU A 375 -48.12 13.88 -15.56
N GLY A 376 -47.27 14.23 -16.52
CA GLY A 376 -47.56 15.23 -17.56
C GLY A 376 -47.09 16.64 -17.23
N HIS A 377 -46.24 16.82 -16.22
CA HIS A 377 -45.62 18.13 -15.94
C HIS A 377 -44.68 18.54 -17.06
N GLY A 378 -44.69 19.83 -17.43
CA GLY A 378 -43.74 20.37 -18.41
C GLY A 378 -42.33 20.61 -17.83
N PRO A 379 -41.33 20.91 -18.67
CA PRO A 379 -39.92 21.03 -18.26
C PRO A 379 -39.67 21.89 -17.02
N VAL A 380 -40.19 23.12 -17.00
CA VAL A 380 -40.01 24.06 -15.88
C VAL A 380 -40.74 23.58 -14.62
N GLY A 381 -41.91 22.96 -14.79
CA GLY A 381 -42.68 22.40 -13.68
C GLY A 381 -41.94 21.24 -13.00
N ILE A 382 -41.35 20.36 -13.80
CA ILE A 382 -40.49 19.28 -13.30
C ILE A 382 -39.30 19.85 -12.51
N LEU A 383 -38.58 20.84 -13.04
CA LEU A 383 -37.46 21.46 -12.33
C LEU A 383 -37.91 22.07 -10.98
N HIS A 384 -39.11 22.65 -10.92
CA HIS A 384 -39.65 23.21 -9.68
C HIS A 384 -39.97 22.13 -8.63
N LEU A 385 -40.51 20.99 -9.08
CA LEU A 385 -40.82 19.86 -8.20
C LEU A 385 -39.54 19.16 -7.70
N LEU A 386 -38.55 18.98 -8.57
CA LEU A 386 -37.23 18.46 -8.19
C LEU A 386 -36.52 19.37 -7.20
N ASP A 387 -36.55 20.69 -7.44
CA ASP A 387 -35.97 21.68 -6.52
C ASP A 387 -36.64 21.59 -5.14
N ALA A 388 -37.97 21.52 -5.09
CA ALA A 388 -38.72 21.35 -3.85
C ALA A 388 -38.42 20.02 -3.14
N MET A 389 -38.22 18.93 -3.90
CA MET A 389 -37.81 17.63 -3.36
C MET A 389 -36.43 17.73 -2.69
N LEU A 390 -35.44 18.31 -3.37
CA LEU A 390 -34.09 18.48 -2.81
C LEU A 390 -34.12 19.34 -1.54
N HIS A 391 -34.83 20.47 -1.52
CA HIS A 391 -34.93 21.29 -0.29
C HIS A 391 -35.53 20.52 0.89
N ARG A 392 -36.45 19.60 0.62
CA ARG A 392 -37.17 18.87 1.65
C ARG A 392 -36.37 17.69 2.21
N TYR A 393 -35.69 16.94 1.34
CA TYR A 393 -35.05 15.69 1.71
C TYR A 393 -33.52 15.77 1.72
N HIS A 394 -32.93 16.66 0.92
CA HIS A 394 -31.48 16.79 0.70
C HIS A 394 -31.03 18.27 0.76
N PRO A 395 -31.22 19.00 1.87
CA PRO A 395 -31.06 20.46 1.94
C PRO A 395 -29.62 20.98 1.75
N ARG A 396 -28.63 20.08 1.67
CA ARG A 396 -27.22 20.41 1.41
C ARG A 396 -26.75 19.97 0.02
N SER A 397 -27.57 19.23 -0.70
CA SER A 397 -27.23 18.74 -2.03
C SER A 397 -27.63 19.78 -3.07
N LEU A 398 -26.77 19.96 -4.07
CA LEU A 398 -27.01 20.77 -5.25
C LEU A 398 -26.92 19.85 -6.47
N THR A 399 -27.70 20.15 -7.49
CA THR A 399 -27.73 19.33 -8.71
C THR A 399 -27.83 20.22 -9.94
N THR A 400 -26.96 19.99 -10.91
CA THR A 400 -27.11 20.50 -12.27
C THR A 400 -28.04 19.57 -13.05
N LEU A 401 -28.92 20.12 -13.88
CA LEU A 401 -29.78 19.32 -14.76
C LEU A 401 -30.11 20.08 -16.05
N CYS A 402 -29.90 19.47 -17.20
CA CYS A 402 -30.47 19.90 -18.47
C CYS A 402 -31.56 18.93 -18.88
N LEU A 403 -32.76 19.45 -19.15
CA LEU A 403 -33.95 18.67 -19.49
C LEU A 403 -34.48 19.09 -20.85
N VAL A 404 -34.75 18.10 -21.69
CA VAL A 404 -35.24 18.24 -23.06
C VAL A 404 -36.50 17.40 -23.20
N VAL A 405 -37.58 18.01 -23.67
CA VAL A 405 -38.79 17.30 -24.12
C VAL A 405 -38.88 17.42 -25.63
N LEU A 406 -38.88 16.27 -26.31
CA LEU A 406 -38.92 16.16 -27.77
C LEU A 406 -40.20 15.49 -28.22
N ASP A 407 -40.89 16.10 -29.19
CA ASP A 407 -41.82 15.42 -30.09
C ASP A 407 -41.09 15.07 -31.40
N PRO A 408 -40.70 13.80 -31.63
CA PRO A 408 -39.97 13.40 -32.82
C PRO A 408 -40.75 13.58 -34.12
N ALA A 409 -42.09 13.58 -34.07
CA ALA A 409 -42.93 13.69 -35.26
C ALA A 409 -42.90 15.13 -35.81
N SER A 410 -43.14 16.11 -34.95
CA SER A 410 -43.10 17.53 -35.32
C SER A 410 -41.69 18.12 -35.32
N GLY A 411 -40.76 17.54 -34.55
CA GLY A 411 -39.48 18.13 -34.23
C GLY A 411 -39.57 19.19 -33.12
N ALA A 412 -40.73 19.38 -32.48
CA ALA A 412 -40.85 20.36 -31.40
C ALA A 412 -39.98 19.95 -30.20
N LEU A 413 -39.14 20.87 -29.75
CA LEU A 413 -38.16 20.67 -28.70
C LEU A 413 -38.33 21.75 -27.63
N GLU A 414 -38.53 21.36 -26.38
CA GLU A 414 -38.54 22.28 -25.23
C GLU A 414 -37.37 21.95 -24.31
N ILE A 415 -36.54 22.95 -23.99
CA ILE A 415 -35.36 22.79 -23.15
C ILE A 415 -35.47 23.66 -21.90
N ALA A 416 -35.18 23.08 -20.74
CA ALA A 416 -35.00 23.81 -19.49
C ALA A 416 -33.69 23.38 -18.82
N SER A 417 -32.93 24.35 -18.29
CA SER A 417 -31.67 24.09 -17.58
C SER A 417 -31.76 24.53 -16.12
N ALA A 418 -31.04 23.79 -15.30
CA ALA A 418 -30.77 24.05 -13.89
C ALA A 418 -29.25 24.15 -13.66
N GLY A 419 -28.60 25.06 -14.38
CA GLY A 419 -27.16 25.31 -14.22
C GLY A 419 -26.24 24.30 -14.88
N HIS A 420 -26.80 23.38 -15.68
CA HIS A 420 -26.02 22.38 -16.41
C HIS A 420 -25.50 22.92 -17.75
N VAL A 421 -24.48 22.26 -18.29
CA VAL A 421 -23.90 22.55 -19.61
C VAL A 421 -25.01 22.56 -20.67
N PRO A 422 -25.09 23.61 -21.51
CA PRO A 422 -26.11 23.67 -22.56
C PRO A 422 -25.95 22.56 -23.62
N PRO A 423 -27.04 22.09 -24.23
CA PRO A 423 -26.96 21.17 -25.36
C PRO A 423 -26.23 21.79 -26.55
N LEU A 424 -25.41 20.99 -27.22
CA LEU A 424 -24.75 21.35 -28.47
C LEU A 424 -25.59 20.83 -29.64
N LEU A 425 -25.96 21.73 -30.56
CA LEU A 425 -26.65 21.39 -31.80
C LEU A 425 -25.66 21.44 -32.95
N ALA A 426 -25.61 20.41 -33.78
CA ALA A 426 -24.79 20.39 -34.98
C ALA A 426 -25.63 20.06 -36.23
N ASP A 427 -25.54 20.92 -37.22
CA ASP A 427 -26.18 20.77 -38.53
C ASP A 427 -25.18 21.17 -39.64
N ALA A 428 -25.64 21.24 -40.89
CA ALA A 428 -24.79 21.59 -42.04
C ALA A 428 -24.20 23.03 -41.97
N SER A 429 -24.74 23.91 -41.13
CA SER A 429 -24.21 25.26 -40.89
C SER A 429 -23.11 25.30 -39.83
N GLY A 430 -22.94 24.22 -39.07
CA GLY A 430 -21.94 24.08 -38.01
C GLY A 430 -22.54 23.66 -36.67
N ALA A 431 -21.70 23.61 -35.65
CA ALA A 431 -22.08 23.30 -34.28
C ALA A 431 -22.25 24.59 -33.45
N ARG A 432 -23.29 24.66 -32.61
CA ARG A 432 -23.59 25.78 -31.70
C ARG A 432 -24.26 25.30 -30.43
N TYR A 433 -23.94 25.90 -29.29
CA TYR A 433 -24.64 25.68 -28.03
C TYR A 433 -25.99 26.40 -28.02
N VAL A 434 -27.00 25.82 -27.36
CA VAL A 434 -28.27 26.54 -27.11
C VAL A 434 -28.04 27.61 -26.04
N GLU A 435 -28.52 28.82 -26.28
CA GLU A 435 -28.57 29.86 -25.26
C GLU A 435 -29.66 29.55 -24.22
N ILE A 436 -29.27 28.86 -23.15
CA ILE A 436 -30.11 28.57 -21.99
C ILE A 436 -29.34 28.82 -20.70
N ALA A 437 -30.07 29.21 -19.66
CA ALA A 437 -29.51 29.35 -18.32
C ALA A 437 -30.58 29.01 -17.28
N GLY A 438 -30.14 28.72 -16.07
CA GLY A 438 -31.01 28.55 -14.91
C GLY A 438 -30.17 28.33 -13.65
N PRO A 439 -30.70 28.63 -12.45
CA PRO A 439 -30.00 28.35 -11.20
C PRO A 439 -29.84 26.84 -10.99
N LEU A 440 -28.88 26.39 -10.18
CA LEU A 440 -28.78 24.97 -9.76
C LEU A 440 -30.06 24.52 -9.03
N LEU A 441 -30.40 23.23 -9.09
CA LEU A 441 -31.39 22.64 -8.19
C LEU A 441 -30.86 22.68 -6.74
N GLY A 442 -31.75 22.93 -5.78
CA GLY A 442 -31.41 23.01 -4.35
C GLY A 442 -31.11 24.44 -3.83
N ILE A 443 -31.09 25.45 -4.72
CA ILE A 443 -30.88 26.86 -4.30
C ILE A 443 -32.22 27.56 -3.96
N GLY A 444 -33.31 27.19 -4.62
CA GLY A 444 -34.64 27.76 -4.33
C GLY A 444 -34.91 29.08 -5.06
N LEU A 445 -34.20 29.34 -6.16
CA LEU A 445 -34.37 30.53 -6.98
C LEU A 445 -35.45 30.33 -8.07
N PRO A 446 -36.12 31.42 -8.51
CA PRO A 446 -37.05 31.37 -9.63
C PRO A 446 -36.40 30.82 -10.91
N ARG A 447 -37.17 30.02 -11.66
CA ARG A 447 -36.73 29.36 -12.90
C ARG A 447 -37.13 30.21 -14.12
N PRO A 448 -36.24 30.39 -15.11
CA PRO A 448 -36.62 30.99 -16.39
C PRO A 448 -37.56 30.06 -17.19
N PRO A 449 -38.30 30.59 -18.17
CA PRO A 449 -39.14 29.78 -19.04
C PRO A 449 -38.31 28.79 -19.88
N ALA A 450 -38.93 27.68 -20.30
CA ALA A 450 -38.30 26.76 -21.23
C ALA A 450 -38.06 27.43 -22.58
N THR A 451 -36.95 27.07 -23.22
CA THR A 451 -36.61 27.50 -24.58
C THR A 451 -37.23 26.53 -25.58
N SER A 452 -38.07 27.05 -26.48
CA SER A 452 -38.74 26.25 -27.52
C SER A 452 -38.02 26.41 -28.85
N LEU A 453 -37.69 25.28 -29.48
CA LEU A 453 -37.02 25.19 -30.77
C LEU A 453 -37.72 24.15 -31.65
N THR A 454 -37.40 24.15 -32.95
CA THR A 454 -37.78 23.08 -33.87
C THR A 454 -36.51 22.39 -34.35
N LEU A 455 -36.44 21.08 -34.15
CA LEU A 455 -35.32 20.24 -34.55
C LEU A 455 -35.55 19.75 -35.99
N ASP A 456 -34.80 20.34 -36.92
CA ASP A 456 -34.83 19.93 -38.32
C ASP A 456 -34.26 18.51 -38.48
N PRO A 457 -34.80 17.69 -39.42
CA PRO A 457 -34.26 16.37 -39.70
C PRO A 457 -32.76 16.44 -40.05
N GLY A 458 -31.98 15.50 -39.54
CA GLY A 458 -30.53 15.44 -39.68
C GLY A 458 -29.74 16.26 -38.64
N THR A 459 -30.39 17.10 -37.84
CA THR A 459 -29.72 17.86 -36.77
C THR A 459 -29.32 16.94 -35.62
N LEU A 460 -28.04 16.95 -35.28
CA LEU A 460 -27.48 16.29 -34.11
C LEU A 460 -27.70 17.16 -32.88
N VAL A 461 -28.12 16.55 -31.78
CA VAL A 461 -28.09 17.14 -30.44
C VAL A 461 -27.19 16.31 -29.55
N LEU A 462 -26.26 16.96 -28.86
CA LEU A 462 -25.35 16.35 -27.91
C LEU A 462 -25.51 17.01 -26.53
N LEU A 463 -25.72 16.19 -25.51
CA LEU A 463 -25.70 16.57 -24.10
C LEU A 463 -24.51 15.86 -23.43
N VAL A 464 -23.78 16.59 -22.60
CA VAL A 464 -22.59 16.10 -21.90
C VAL A 464 -22.57 16.66 -20.49
N THR A 465 -22.02 15.91 -19.55
CA THR A 465 -21.62 16.43 -18.24
C THR A 465 -20.29 17.17 -18.35
N ASP A 466 -19.96 17.93 -17.31
CA ASP A 466 -18.71 18.68 -17.22
C ASP A 466 -17.48 17.79 -17.09
N GLY A 467 -17.58 16.54 -16.64
CA GLY A 467 -16.45 15.60 -16.66
C GLY A 467 -15.85 15.35 -18.07
N LEU A 468 -16.60 15.57 -19.15
CA LEU A 468 -16.05 15.54 -20.53
C LEU A 468 -15.27 16.82 -20.89
N LEU A 469 -15.54 17.92 -20.19
CA LEU A 469 -15.08 19.28 -20.53
C LEU A 469 -13.99 19.78 -19.60
N GLU A 470 -14.10 19.48 -18.31
CA GLU A 470 -13.22 19.95 -17.26
C GLU A 470 -11.88 19.21 -17.27
N ARG A 471 -10.79 19.98 -17.16
CA ARG A 471 -9.43 19.44 -17.11
C ARG A 471 -8.58 20.31 -16.21
N ARG A 472 -7.56 19.70 -15.59
CA ARG A 472 -6.58 20.43 -14.79
C ARG A 472 -5.91 21.55 -15.59
N GLY A 473 -6.15 22.78 -15.16
CA GLY A 473 -5.50 23.97 -15.71
C GLY A 473 -6.18 24.60 -16.93
N SER A 474 -7.37 24.16 -17.32
CA SER A 474 -8.23 24.84 -18.31
C SER A 474 -9.63 25.09 -17.76
N THR A 475 -10.36 26.04 -18.34
CA THR A 475 -11.75 26.31 -17.94
C THR A 475 -12.73 25.40 -18.66
N ILE A 476 -13.97 25.32 -18.15
CA ILE A 476 -15.07 24.64 -18.85
C ILE A 476 -15.33 25.28 -20.22
N ASP A 477 -15.23 26.62 -20.32
CA ASP A 477 -15.41 27.34 -21.58
C ASP A 477 -14.40 26.88 -22.65
N ASP A 478 -13.12 26.71 -22.28
CA ASP A 478 -12.10 26.17 -23.18
C ASP A 478 -12.46 24.75 -23.65
N GLY A 479 -12.97 23.92 -22.74
CA GLY A 479 -13.46 22.57 -23.04
C GLY A 479 -14.65 22.57 -24.00
N MET A 480 -15.59 23.48 -23.80
CA MET A 480 -16.77 23.67 -24.66
C MET A 480 -16.37 24.08 -26.08
N ASP A 481 -15.45 25.03 -26.23
CA ASP A 481 -14.94 25.45 -27.54
C ASP A 481 -14.27 24.29 -28.29
N LEU A 482 -13.48 23.47 -27.58
CA LEU A 482 -12.85 22.28 -28.15
C LEU A 482 -13.86 21.20 -28.55
N LEU A 483 -14.89 20.97 -27.74
CA LEU A 483 -15.95 20.03 -28.06
C LEU A 483 -16.76 20.50 -29.27
N GLN A 484 -17.16 21.78 -29.30
CA GLN A 484 -17.87 22.37 -30.43
C GLN A 484 -17.09 22.22 -31.75
N ALA A 485 -15.76 22.40 -31.72
CA ALA A 485 -14.91 22.20 -32.89
C ALA A 485 -14.71 20.72 -33.28
N ALA A 486 -14.92 19.78 -32.36
CA ALA A 486 -14.71 18.35 -32.58
C ALA A 486 -15.94 17.62 -33.17
N VAL A 487 -17.14 18.16 -32.99
CA VAL A 487 -18.39 17.49 -33.35
C VAL A 487 -18.74 17.70 -34.82
N ALA A 488 -18.92 16.60 -35.55
CA ALA A 488 -19.40 16.59 -36.93
C ALA A 488 -20.87 16.13 -36.99
N HIS A 489 -21.73 16.90 -37.66
CA HIS A 489 -23.18 16.67 -37.73
C HIS A 489 -23.59 15.36 -38.44
N ASP A 490 -22.77 14.90 -39.39
CA ASP A 490 -23.01 13.73 -40.25
C ASP A 490 -22.34 12.45 -39.72
N ALA A 491 -21.66 12.51 -38.57
CA ALA A 491 -21.04 11.34 -37.95
C ALA A 491 -22.10 10.29 -37.54
N ASP A 492 -21.71 9.02 -37.58
CA ASP A 492 -22.44 7.95 -36.91
C ASP A 492 -22.44 8.20 -35.39
N LEU A 493 -23.59 8.10 -34.72
CA LEU A 493 -23.70 8.53 -33.31
C LEU A 493 -22.87 7.66 -32.37
N GLU A 494 -22.82 6.34 -32.59
CA GLU A 494 -22.03 5.43 -31.76
C GLU A 494 -20.53 5.75 -31.89
N SER A 495 -20.06 5.89 -33.13
CA SER A 495 -18.65 6.21 -33.42
C SER A 495 -18.26 7.61 -32.90
N LEU A 496 -19.17 8.58 -32.96
CA LEU A 496 -18.98 9.92 -32.42
C LEU A 496 -18.78 9.86 -30.90
N CYS A 497 -19.67 9.16 -30.19
CA CYS A 497 -19.61 9.00 -28.74
C CYS A 497 -18.30 8.34 -28.29
N ASP A 498 -17.87 7.27 -28.96
CA ASP A 498 -16.59 6.60 -28.67
C ASP A 498 -15.39 7.53 -28.92
N THR A 499 -15.40 8.26 -30.04
CA THR A 499 -14.31 9.22 -30.38
C THR A 499 -14.22 10.36 -29.36
N LEU A 500 -15.35 10.85 -28.87
CA LEU A 500 -15.38 11.90 -27.86
C LEU A 500 -14.88 11.38 -26.51
N LEU A 501 -15.26 10.17 -26.09
CA LEU A 501 -14.69 9.57 -24.88
C LEU A 501 -13.18 9.38 -24.98
N ASP A 502 -12.69 8.79 -26.07
CA ASP A 502 -11.26 8.53 -26.22
C ASP A 502 -10.45 9.83 -26.23
N ARG A 503 -10.98 10.89 -26.86
CA ARG A 503 -10.28 12.17 -26.98
C ARG A 503 -10.33 13.02 -25.72
N PHE A 504 -11.41 12.95 -24.95
CA PHE A 504 -11.65 13.86 -23.83
C PHE A 504 -11.57 13.18 -22.45
N GLY A 505 -11.76 11.86 -22.36
CA GLY A 505 -11.94 11.13 -21.10
C GLY A 505 -10.68 10.58 -20.43
N GLU A 506 -9.52 10.47 -21.10
CA GLU A 506 -8.31 9.86 -20.51
C GLU A 506 -7.79 10.56 -19.23
N ALA A 507 -8.14 11.83 -19.03
CA ALA A 507 -7.69 12.64 -17.89
C ALA A 507 -8.85 13.21 -17.05
N ALA A 508 -10.05 12.64 -17.19
CA ALA A 508 -11.23 13.11 -16.47
C ALA A 508 -11.07 12.91 -14.96
N GLU A 509 -11.38 13.96 -14.21
CA GLU A 509 -11.37 13.95 -12.74
C GLU A 509 -12.74 13.60 -12.16
N ASP A 510 -13.79 13.72 -12.97
CA ASP A 510 -15.18 13.40 -12.65
C ASP A 510 -15.74 12.40 -13.65
N ASP A 511 -16.89 11.83 -13.31
CA ASP A 511 -17.63 10.92 -14.17
C ASP A 511 -18.03 11.62 -15.47
N ILE A 512 -18.28 10.84 -16.51
CA ILE A 512 -18.68 11.34 -17.81
C ILE A 512 -19.98 10.68 -18.20
N ALA A 513 -21.03 11.47 -18.40
CA ALA A 513 -22.21 11.07 -19.13
C ALA A 513 -22.32 11.88 -20.43
N LEU A 514 -22.51 11.18 -21.54
CA LEU A 514 -22.81 11.82 -22.84
C LEU A 514 -23.95 11.10 -23.54
N LEU A 515 -24.82 11.91 -24.14
CA LEU A 515 -26.01 11.45 -24.84
C LEU A 515 -26.16 12.24 -26.14
N ALA A 516 -26.13 11.54 -27.26
CA ALA A 516 -26.34 12.09 -28.58
C ALA A 516 -27.66 11.58 -29.17
N PHE A 517 -28.41 12.44 -29.86
CA PHE A 517 -29.56 12.02 -30.64
C PHE A 517 -29.72 12.82 -31.93
N ARG A 518 -30.33 12.18 -32.93
CA ARG A 518 -30.57 12.77 -34.26
C ARG A 518 -31.91 12.32 -34.80
N ARG A 519 -32.75 13.29 -35.18
CA ARG A 519 -34.02 13.04 -35.88
C ARG A 519 -33.75 12.71 -37.34
N ARG A 520 -34.37 11.64 -37.86
CA ARG A 520 -34.21 11.20 -39.26
C ARG A 520 -35.25 11.79 -40.20
#